data_AF-A0AAW4YCZ2-F1
#
_entry.id   AF-A0AAW4YCZ2-F1
#
_cell.length_a   1.000
_cell.length_b   1.000
_cell.length_c   1.000
_cell.angle_alpha   90.00
_cell.angle_beta   90.00
_cell.angle_gamma   90.00
#
_symmetry.space_group_name_H-M   'P 1'
#
loop_
_entity.id
_entity.type
_entity.pdbx_description
1 polymer ?
#
loop_
_entity_poly.entity_id
_entity_poly.type
_entity_poly.pdbx_seq_one_letter_code
_entity_poly.pdbx_strand_id
1 'polypeptide(L)'
;LKDGKVTKVYGDQDNVSFVPGEKATELLLDSKPNSIVMLHNHPGQSGFSLNDLEMFIENKSIRTLTIVTNYTVVKYISKTPLYNQSQVYKIMKDIKQSITIRNNEAIVDNILK
;
A
#
# COMPACT_ATOMS: atom_id res chain seq x y z
N LEU A 1 -9.59 3.50 21.44
CA LEU A 1 -8.41 4.27 21.90
C LEU A 1 -8.77 4.84 23.27
N LYS A 2 -7.91 4.71 24.29
CA LYS A 2 -8.07 5.48 25.53
C LYS A 2 -7.94 6.96 25.14
N ASP A 3 -8.91 7.78 25.55
CA ASP A 3 -8.91 9.25 25.48
C ASP A 3 -9.33 9.92 24.16
N GLY A 4 -9.70 9.16 23.12
CA GLY A 4 -10.33 9.71 21.89
C GLY A 4 -9.46 10.62 21.03
N LYS A 5 -8.20 10.86 21.40
CA LYS A 5 -7.26 11.71 20.67
C LYS A 5 -6.69 10.95 19.47
N VAL A 6 -6.88 11.50 18.26
CA VAL A 6 -6.31 10.96 17.02
C VAL A 6 -4.99 11.66 16.74
N THR A 7 -3.90 10.89 16.63
CA THR A 7 -2.63 11.41 16.15
C THR A 7 -2.69 11.53 14.63
N LYS A 8 -2.36 12.71 14.10
CA LYS A 8 -2.25 12.97 12.67
C LYS A 8 -0.81 13.32 12.33
N VAL A 9 -0.34 12.79 11.20
CA VAL A 9 0.93 13.17 10.57
C VAL A 9 0.62 13.50 9.13
N TYR A 10 1.13 14.62 8.67
CA TYR A 10 0.95 15.12 7.32
C TYR A 10 2.26 14.96 6.56
N GLY A 11 2.16 14.63 5.28
CA GLY A 11 3.25 14.86 4.33
C GLY A 11 3.27 16.33 3.90
N ASP A 12 4.16 16.63 2.97
CA ASP A 12 4.17 17.86 2.20
C ASP A 12 3.48 17.67 0.83
N GLN A 13 3.74 18.57 -0.11
CA GLN A 13 3.17 18.53 -1.45
C GLN A 13 3.55 17.26 -2.21
N ASP A 14 4.76 16.76 -1.97
CA ASP A 14 5.40 15.76 -2.81
C ASP A 14 5.55 14.42 -2.06
N ASN A 15 5.78 14.44 -0.75
CA ASN A 15 6.18 13.25 0.02
C ASN A 15 5.71 13.26 1.47
N VAL A 16 5.74 12.07 2.07
CA VAL A 16 5.82 11.88 3.53
C VAL A 16 7.10 11.12 3.82
N SER A 17 7.86 11.55 4.81
CA SER A 17 9.12 10.88 5.14
C SER A 17 8.88 9.69 6.08
N PHE A 18 9.54 8.59 5.76
CA PHE A 18 9.51 7.34 6.52
C PHE A 18 10.91 6.93 7.01
N VAL A 19 11.77 7.92 7.27
CA VAL A 19 13.11 7.70 7.83
C VAL A 19 13.00 7.22 9.29
N PRO A 20 13.89 6.32 9.77
CA PRO A 20 13.90 5.91 11.18
C PRO A 20 13.96 7.08 12.15
N GLY A 21 13.15 7.05 13.20
CA GLY A 21 13.03 8.13 14.20
C GLY A 21 12.08 9.27 13.79
N GLU A 22 11.51 9.22 12.58
CA GLU A 22 10.44 10.15 12.22
C GLU A 22 9.06 9.67 12.67
N LYS A 23 8.19 10.63 12.95
CA LYS A 23 6.87 10.37 13.54
C LYS A 23 5.97 9.49 12.67
N ALA A 24 6.04 9.60 11.34
CA ALA A 24 5.27 8.74 10.44
C ALA A 24 5.75 7.29 10.52
N THR A 25 7.07 7.10 10.58
CA THR A 25 7.72 5.79 10.74
C THR A 25 7.37 5.15 12.08
N GLU A 26 7.53 5.90 13.17
CA GLU A 26 7.18 5.43 14.51
C GLU A 26 5.70 5.06 14.60
N LEU A 27 4.80 5.86 14.02
CA LEU A 27 3.39 5.50 13.95
C LEU A 27 3.16 4.19 13.19
N LEU A 28 3.80 4.02 12.02
CA LEU A 28 3.65 2.79 11.25
C LEU A 28 4.15 1.55 12.00
N LEU A 29 5.26 1.66 12.73
CA LEU A 29 5.90 0.55 13.41
C LEU A 29 5.23 0.21 14.76
N ASP A 30 4.89 1.22 15.55
CA ASP A 30 4.50 1.03 16.96
C ASP A 30 2.98 1.00 17.17
N SER A 31 2.20 1.42 16.17
CA SER A 31 0.75 1.43 16.27
C SER A 31 0.19 0.01 16.32
N LYS A 32 -0.92 -0.15 17.04
CA LYS A 32 -1.66 -1.42 17.11
C LYS A 32 -2.04 -1.89 15.70
N PRO A 33 -2.11 -3.21 15.46
CA PRO A 33 -2.59 -3.73 14.19
C PRO A 33 -3.95 -3.14 13.80
N ASN A 34 -4.14 -2.85 12.51
CA ASN A 34 -5.38 -2.32 11.96
C ASN A 34 -5.91 -1.04 12.68
N SER A 35 -5.03 -0.10 13.02
CA SER A 35 -5.41 1.16 13.69
C SER A 35 -5.16 2.43 12.89
N ILE A 36 -4.37 2.36 11.81
CA ILE A 36 -4.06 3.51 10.95
C ILE A 36 -4.99 3.53 9.73
N VAL A 37 -5.48 4.72 9.41
CA VAL A 37 -6.05 5.06 8.10
C VAL A 37 -5.02 5.91 7.38
N MET A 38 -4.53 5.43 6.25
CA MET A 38 -3.54 6.13 5.43
C MET A 38 -4.22 6.77 4.22
N LEU A 39 -3.86 8.01 3.93
CA LEU A 39 -4.31 8.75 2.75
C LEU A 39 -3.10 9.04 1.87
N HIS A 40 -3.21 8.68 0.59
CA HIS A 40 -2.18 8.89 -0.41
C HIS A 40 -2.78 9.64 -1.60
N ASN A 41 -2.16 10.74 -2.00
CA ASN A 41 -2.51 11.38 -3.27
C ASN A 41 -1.92 10.55 -4.40
N HIS A 42 -2.74 10.07 -5.31
CA HIS A 42 -2.32 9.24 -6.44
C HIS A 42 -2.65 10.00 -7.74
N PRO A 43 -1.73 10.85 -8.25
CA PRO A 43 -2.01 11.78 -9.36
C PRO A 43 -2.53 11.13 -10.65
N GLY A 44 -2.17 9.86 -10.89
CA GLY A 44 -2.63 9.08 -12.03
C GLY A 44 -4.11 8.67 -11.99
N GLN A 45 -4.63 8.14 -13.11
CA GLN A 45 -6.01 7.63 -13.22
C GLN A 45 -6.18 6.16 -12.82
N SER A 46 -5.10 5.48 -12.47
CA SER A 46 -5.12 4.04 -12.18
C SER A 46 -5.85 3.70 -10.87
N GLY A 47 -6.08 2.41 -10.66
CA GLY A 47 -6.32 1.88 -9.31
C GLY A 47 -5.05 1.93 -8.47
N PHE A 48 -5.07 1.19 -7.35
CA PHE A 48 -3.89 0.98 -6.51
C PHE A 48 -2.71 0.44 -7.32
N SER A 49 -1.53 1.01 -7.09
CA SER A 49 -0.27 0.49 -7.62
C SER A 49 0.17 -0.77 -6.87
N LEU A 50 1.14 -1.52 -7.41
CA LEU A 50 1.73 -2.64 -6.67
C LEU A 50 2.42 -2.17 -5.40
N ASN A 51 3.07 -1.01 -5.41
CA ASN A 51 3.70 -0.42 -4.23
C ASN A 51 2.68 -0.03 -3.16
N ASP A 52 1.51 0.49 -3.57
CA ASP A 52 0.41 0.78 -2.65
C ASP A 52 -0.05 -0.48 -1.92
N LEU A 53 -0.20 -1.57 -2.68
CA LEU A 53 -0.60 -2.87 -2.13
C LEU A 53 0.48 -3.46 -1.23
N GLU A 54 1.75 -3.41 -1.62
CA GLU A 54 2.87 -3.87 -0.79
C GLU A 54 2.93 -3.10 0.53
N MET A 55 2.89 -1.77 0.48
CA MET A 55 2.85 -0.93 1.68
C MET A 55 1.67 -1.30 2.60
N PHE A 56 0.48 -1.47 2.02
CA PHE A 56 -0.73 -1.86 2.76
C PHE A 56 -0.61 -3.25 3.40
N ILE A 57 -0.01 -4.22 2.70
CA ILE A 57 0.11 -5.61 3.14
C ILE A 57 1.20 -5.77 4.19
N GLU A 58 2.35 -5.14 3.99
CA GLU A 58 3.53 -5.29 4.86
C GLU A 58 3.35 -4.57 6.20
N ASN A 59 2.68 -3.41 6.20
CA ASN A 59 2.42 -2.65 7.42
C ASN A 59 1.17 -3.15 8.14
N LYS A 60 1.37 -3.92 9.23
CA LYS A 60 0.28 -4.49 10.04
C LYS A 60 -0.60 -3.43 10.71
N SER A 61 -0.05 -2.25 10.98
CA SER A 61 -0.75 -1.12 11.60
C SER A 61 -1.79 -0.48 10.68
N ILE A 62 -1.59 -0.49 9.36
CA ILE A 62 -2.52 0.08 8.38
C ILE A 62 -3.76 -0.81 8.28
N ARG A 63 -4.92 -0.24 8.63
CA ARG A 63 -6.24 -0.86 8.41
C ARG A 63 -6.79 -0.55 7.04
N THR A 64 -6.69 0.71 6.65
CA THR A 64 -7.32 1.26 5.45
C THR A 64 -6.31 2.10 4.71
N LEU A 65 -6.13 1.81 3.42
CA LEU A 65 -5.41 2.68 2.50
C LEU A 65 -6.44 3.35 1.58
N THR A 66 -6.40 4.68 1.55
CA THR A 66 -7.23 5.51 0.69
C THR A 66 -6.35 6.23 -0.30
N ILE A 67 -6.68 6.13 -1.59
CA ILE A 67 -6.08 6.95 -2.63
C ILE A 67 -7.08 8.02 -3.09
N VAL A 68 -6.57 9.23 -3.28
CA VAL A 68 -7.31 10.36 -3.87
C VAL A 68 -6.64 10.69 -5.19
N THR A 69 -7.39 10.70 -6.29
CA THR A 69 -6.85 11.07 -7.60
C THR A 69 -7.09 12.54 -7.91
N ASN A 70 -6.34 13.09 -8.87
CA ASN A 70 -6.46 14.48 -9.32
C ASN A 70 -7.83 14.87 -9.88
N TYR A 71 -8.73 13.91 -10.13
CA TYR A 71 -10.10 14.15 -10.60
C TYR A 71 -11.12 13.85 -9.50
N THR A 72 -10.72 14.02 -8.23
CA THR A 72 -11.58 13.85 -7.04
C THR A 72 -12.16 12.44 -6.85
N VAL A 73 -11.61 11.43 -7.53
CA VAL A 73 -12.00 10.04 -7.30
C VAL A 73 -11.28 9.52 -6.07
N VAL A 74 -12.07 9.05 -5.09
CA VAL A 74 -11.56 8.42 -3.88
C VAL A 74 -11.77 6.92 -3.98
N LYS A 75 -10.70 6.14 -3.84
CA LYS A 75 -10.77 4.67 -3.74
C LYS A 75 -10.15 4.25 -2.41
N TYR A 76 -10.69 3.23 -1.77
CA TYR A 76 -10.12 2.70 -0.54
C TYR A 76 -10.15 1.18 -0.50
N ILE A 77 -9.19 0.60 0.19
CA ILE A 77 -9.17 -0.82 0.57
C ILE A 77 -9.01 -0.92 2.08
N SER A 78 -9.65 -1.91 2.69
CA SER A 78 -9.61 -2.10 4.14
C SER A 78 -9.43 -3.56 4.51
N LYS A 79 -8.61 -3.82 5.54
CA LYS A 79 -8.50 -5.12 6.18
C LYS A 79 -9.78 -5.36 6.97
N THR A 80 -10.57 -6.33 6.53
CA THR A 80 -11.78 -6.78 7.23
C THR A 80 -11.40 -7.80 8.31
N PRO A 81 -12.34 -8.19 9.20
CA PRO A 81 -12.10 -9.31 10.11
C PRO A 81 -11.74 -10.63 9.42
N LEU A 82 -12.09 -10.79 8.14
CA LEU A 82 -11.76 -11.96 7.33
C LEU A 82 -10.40 -11.85 6.63
N TYR A 83 -9.71 -10.72 6.76
CA TYR A 83 -8.41 -10.51 6.14
C TYR A 83 -7.38 -11.51 6.68
N ASN A 84 -6.75 -12.26 5.77
CA ASN A 84 -5.69 -13.20 6.08
C ASN A 84 -4.41 -12.82 5.33
N GLN A 85 -3.43 -12.32 6.07
CA GLN A 85 -2.17 -11.84 5.49
C GLN A 85 -1.41 -12.95 4.75
N SER A 86 -1.42 -14.19 5.25
CA SER A 86 -0.73 -15.31 4.61
C SER A 86 -1.36 -15.67 3.27
N GLN A 87 -2.70 -15.66 3.17
CA GLN A 87 -3.39 -15.89 1.90
C GLN A 87 -3.07 -14.79 0.89
N VAL A 88 -3.04 -13.53 1.33
CA VAL A 88 -2.68 -12.41 0.46
C VAL A 88 -1.23 -12.53 -0.02
N TYR A 89 -0.28 -12.94 0.84
CA TYR A 89 1.09 -13.19 0.41
C TYR A 89 1.21 -14.29 -0.64
N LYS A 90 0.42 -15.36 -0.54
CA LYS A 90 0.37 -16.42 -1.57
C LYS A 90 -0.09 -15.84 -2.91
N ILE A 91 -1.21 -15.11 -2.91
CA ILE A 91 -1.75 -14.46 -4.11
C ILE A 91 -0.72 -13.50 -4.73
N MET A 92 -0.07 -12.67 -3.91
CA MET A 92 0.95 -11.72 -4.38
C MET A 92 2.15 -12.44 -4.99
N LYS A 93 2.60 -13.55 -4.40
CA LYS A 93 3.68 -14.37 -4.96
C LYS A 93 3.30 -14.93 -6.33
N ASP A 94 2.08 -15.45 -6.47
CA ASP A 94 1.58 -16.03 -7.73
C ASP A 94 1.46 -14.97 -8.83
N ILE A 95 0.98 -13.76 -8.47
CA ILE A 95 0.94 -12.61 -9.39
C ILE A 95 2.35 -12.21 -9.85
N LYS A 96 3.31 -12.07 -8.92
CA LYS A 96 4.69 -11.69 -9.26
C LYS A 96 5.33 -12.69 -10.21
N GLN A 97 5.19 -13.99 -9.92
CA GLN A 97 5.69 -15.05 -10.82
C GLN A 97 5.07 -14.96 -12.21
N SER A 98 3.76 -14.73 -12.29
CA SER A 98 3.04 -14.59 -13.56
C SER A 98 3.49 -13.36 -14.38
N ILE A 99 3.87 -12.27 -13.72
CA ILE A 99 4.45 -11.09 -14.39
C ILE A 99 5.85 -11.41 -14.92
N THR A 100 6.70 -12.05 -14.11
CA THR A 100 8.06 -12.44 -14.53
C THR A 100 8.03 -13.37 -15.75
N ILE A 101 7.15 -14.38 -15.76
CA ILE A 101 7.01 -15.30 -16.89
C ILE A 101 6.64 -14.54 -18.18
N ARG A 102 5.61 -13.67 -18.12
CA ARG A 102 5.20 -12.87 -19.28
C ARG A 102 6.30 -11.96 -19.80
N ASN A 103 7.07 -11.33 -18.91
CA ASN A 103 8.21 -10.51 -19.30
C ASN A 103 9.29 -11.35 -20.00
N ASN A 104 9.57 -12.56 -19.49
CA ASN A 104 10.51 -13.47 -20.12
C ASN A 104 10.03 -13.93 -21.50
N GLU A 105 8.75 -14.28 -21.66
CA GLU A 105 8.16 -14.61 -22.96
C GLU A 105 8.30 -13.46 -23.96
N ALA A 106 7.98 -12.23 -23.55
CA ALA A 106 8.15 -11.04 -24.39
C ALA A 106 9.62 -10.78 -24.76
N ILE A 107 10.58 -11.08 -23.88
CA ILE A 107 12.01 -10.99 -24.18
C ILE A 107 12.41 -12.07 -25.20
N VAL A 108 11.94 -13.32 -25.02
CA VAL A 108 12.21 -14.43 -25.96
C VAL A 108 11.64 -14.12 -27.35
N ASP A 109 10.40 -13.62 -27.44
CA ASP A 109 9.77 -13.21 -28.70
C ASP A 109 10.55 -12.09 -29.42
N ASN A 110 11.26 -11.25 -28.66
CA ASN A 110 12.12 -10.21 -29.23
C ASN A 110 13.50 -10.73 -29.66
N ILE A 111 14.00 -11.83 -29.06
CA ILE A 111 15.26 -12.47 -29.44
C ILE A 111 15.08 -13.38 -30.67
N LEU A 112 13.90 -13.97 -30.85
CA LEU A 112 13.60 -14.88 -31.96
C LEU A 112 13.18 -14.15 -33.27
N LYS A 113 13.19 -12.82 -33.28
CA LYS A 113 12.99 -11.97 -34.47
C LYS A 113 14.32 -11.55 -35.08
#